data_AF-A0A939AHP7-F1
#
_entry.id   AF-A0A939AHP7-F1
#
_cell.length_a   1.000
_cell.length_b   1.000
_cell.length_c   1.000
_cell.angle_alpha   90.00
_cell.angle_beta   90.00
_cell.angle_gamma   90.00
#
_symmetry.space_group_name_H-M   'P 1'
#
loop_
_entity.id
_entity.type
_entity.pdbx_description
1 polymer ?
#
loop_
_entity_poly.entity_id
_entity_poly.type
_entity_poly.pdbx_seq_one_letter_code
_entity_poly.pdbx_strand_id
1 'polypeptide(L)'
;MDVTVYVPTPYRHLTGGSAHITIALTEGADLTGLVDAFDAAHPGIRSEIWDGDDFRHYINVYLNGEEVRALEGRRTILHRGDEVAFVPMLAGGSEEVCVMTRRHYDDIVAHARSEFPNECCGLLSGKDLTVADVHRMKNVEASPVLYVMDPREQLRVFDDIDRQGADLVAIYHSHTRSAPYPSATDVRMAFYPESLYVIVSLQDSQRPTIAAFRIVDGQIRETRMEIRDSES
;
A
#
# COMPACT_ATOMS: atom_id res chain seq x y z
N MET A 1 2.25 -36.43 -14.58
CA MET A 1 2.78 -36.34 -13.22
C MET A 1 1.88 -35.41 -12.43
N ASP A 2 1.66 -35.69 -11.15
CA ASP A 2 0.75 -34.89 -10.34
C ASP A 2 1.56 -34.00 -9.41
N VAL A 3 1.16 -32.74 -9.34
CA VAL A 3 1.71 -31.74 -8.41
C VAL A 3 0.58 -31.17 -7.57
N THR A 4 0.90 -30.72 -6.35
CA THR A 4 -0.07 -30.06 -5.47
C THR A 4 0.16 -28.56 -5.50
N VAL A 5 -0.91 -27.79 -5.72
CA VAL A 5 -0.87 -26.33 -5.68
C VAL A 5 -1.54 -25.83 -4.41
N TYR A 6 -0.82 -25.12 -3.57
CA TYR A 6 -1.40 -24.37 -2.45
C TYR A 6 -2.07 -23.09 -2.94
N VAL A 7 -3.31 -22.90 -2.54
CA VAL A 7 -4.19 -21.79 -2.93
C VAL A 7 -4.48 -20.92 -1.70
N PRO A 8 -3.92 -19.70 -1.66
CA PRO A 8 -4.11 -18.77 -0.56
C PRO A 8 -5.55 -18.26 -0.52
N THR A 9 -6.00 -17.81 0.65
CA THR A 9 -7.38 -17.40 0.92
C THR A 9 -8.01 -16.49 -0.15
N PRO A 10 -7.32 -15.45 -0.69
CA PRO A 10 -7.90 -14.57 -1.70
C PRO A 10 -8.38 -15.30 -2.96
N TYR A 11 -7.71 -16.37 -3.37
CA TYR A 11 -7.97 -17.09 -4.63
C TYR A 11 -8.84 -18.33 -4.46
N ARG A 12 -9.20 -18.70 -3.22
CA ARG A 12 -10.00 -19.92 -2.97
C ARG A 12 -11.38 -19.88 -3.61
N HIS A 13 -11.91 -18.71 -3.94
CA HIS A 13 -13.16 -18.57 -4.68
C HIS A 13 -13.09 -19.20 -6.08
N LEU A 14 -11.90 -19.26 -6.71
CA LEU A 14 -11.65 -19.90 -8.00
C LEU A 14 -11.54 -21.43 -7.89
N THR A 15 -11.29 -21.95 -6.69
CA THR A 15 -11.04 -23.37 -6.43
C THR A 15 -12.13 -24.02 -5.58
N GLY A 16 -13.31 -23.40 -5.50
CA GLY A 16 -14.45 -23.93 -4.74
C GLY A 16 -14.18 -23.99 -3.23
N GLY A 17 -13.30 -23.15 -2.71
CA GLY A 17 -12.92 -23.09 -1.30
C GLY A 17 -11.70 -23.95 -0.93
N SER A 18 -11.23 -24.82 -1.81
CA SER A 18 -10.13 -25.76 -1.54
C SER A 18 -8.79 -25.06 -1.51
N ALA A 19 -8.02 -25.29 -0.44
CA ALA A 19 -6.69 -24.72 -0.24
C ALA A 19 -5.57 -25.50 -0.95
N HIS A 20 -5.81 -26.74 -1.36
CA HIS A 20 -4.85 -27.56 -2.09
C HIS A 20 -5.54 -28.20 -3.29
N ILE A 21 -4.97 -28.00 -4.48
CA ILE A 21 -5.48 -28.55 -5.74
C ILE A 21 -4.41 -29.42 -6.37
N THR A 22 -4.79 -30.63 -6.78
CA THR A 22 -3.89 -31.50 -7.55
C THR A 22 -4.04 -31.22 -9.03
N ILE A 23 -2.93 -30.90 -9.71
CA ILE A 23 -2.89 -30.67 -11.15
C ILE A 23 -2.06 -31.76 -11.82
N ALA A 24 -2.63 -32.37 -12.87
CA ALA A 24 -1.94 -33.36 -13.69
C ALA A 24 -1.20 -32.66 -14.84
N LEU A 25 0.11 -32.87 -14.93
CA LEU A 25 1.01 -32.29 -15.93
C LEU A 25 1.70 -33.36 -16.78
N THR A 26 2.22 -32.97 -17.94
CA THR A 26 3.20 -33.78 -18.69
C THR A 26 4.53 -33.84 -17.95
N GLU A 27 5.32 -34.91 -18.12
CA GLU A 27 6.67 -34.96 -17.57
C GLU A 27 7.55 -33.86 -18.15
N GLY A 28 8.36 -33.22 -17.31
CA GLY A 28 9.23 -32.10 -17.70
C GLY A 28 8.50 -30.77 -17.89
N ALA A 29 7.25 -30.64 -17.46
CA ALA A 29 6.55 -29.35 -17.44
C ALA A 29 7.25 -28.36 -16.49
N ASP A 30 7.29 -27.09 -16.88
CA ASP A 30 7.74 -25.98 -16.04
C ASP A 30 6.55 -25.29 -15.34
N LEU A 31 6.81 -24.21 -14.62
CA LEU A 31 5.76 -23.43 -13.96
C LEU A 31 4.82 -22.76 -14.95
N THR A 32 5.26 -22.47 -16.19
CA THR A 32 4.38 -21.98 -17.25
C THR A 32 3.32 -23.04 -17.59
N GLY A 33 3.77 -24.28 -17.83
CA GLY A 33 2.89 -25.41 -18.09
C GLY A 33 1.94 -25.71 -16.91
N LEU A 34 2.40 -25.53 -15.67
CA LEU A 34 1.54 -25.62 -14.49
C LEU A 34 0.43 -24.57 -14.50
N VAL A 35 0.76 -23.29 -14.72
CA VAL A 35 -0.24 -22.22 -14.71
C VAL A 35 -1.26 -22.40 -15.82
N ASP A 36 -0.84 -22.81 -17.02
CA ASP A 36 -1.76 -23.08 -18.12
C ASP A 36 -2.72 -24.24 -17.81
N ALA A 37 -2.20 -25.34 -17.24
CA ALA A 37 -3.03 -26.47 -16.83
C ALA A 37 -3.96 -26.11 -15.66
N PHE A 38 -3.48 -25.28 -14.73
CA PHE A 38 -4.27 -24.85 -13.58
C PHE A 38 -5.42 -23.93 -14.02
N ASP A 39 -5.17 -22.99 -14.92
CA ASP A 39 -6.22 -22.11 -15.47
C ASP A 39 -7.23 -22.88 -16.33
N ALA A 40 -6.79 -23.89 -17.08
CA ALA A 40 -7.71 -24.77 -17.80
C ALA A 40 -8.67 -25.54 -16.86
N ALA A 41 -8.19 -25.93 -15.67
CA ALA A 41 -9.00 -26.60 -14.65
C ALA A 41 -9.82 -25.62 -13.79
N HIS A 42 -9.29 -24.41 -13.57
CA HIS A 42 -9.85 -23.35 -12.72
C HIS A 42 -9.74 -21.99 -13.42
N PRO A 43 -10.67 -21.66 -14.33
CA PRO A 43 -10.58 -20.46 -15.17
C PRO A 43 -10.48 -19.17 -14.37
N GLY A 44 -9.53 -18.30 -14.76
CA GLY A 44 -9.31 -16.97 -14.16
C GLY A 44 -8.11 -16.92 -13.21
N ILE A 45 -7.51 -18.06 -12.85
CA ILE A 45 -6.34 -18.07 -11.95
C ILE A 45 -5.12 -17.47 -12.64
N ARG A 46 -4.98 -17.64 -13.97
CA ARG A 46 -3.85 -17.09 -14.72
C ARG A 46 -3.81 -15.57 -14.60
N SER A 47 -4.96 -14.89 -14.69
CA SER A 47 -5.02 -13.43 -14.55
C SER A 47 -4.61 -12.93 -13.15
N GLU A 48 -4.77 -13.76 -12.12
CA GLU A 48 -4.41 -13.40 -10.74
C GLU A 48 -2.91 -13.56 -10.46
N ILE A 49 -2.25 -14.52 -11.10
CA ILE A 49 -0.85 -14.89 -10.77
C ILE A 49 0.18 -14.45 -11.82
N TRP A 50 -0.25 -14.18 -13.06
CA TRP A 50 0.60 -13.91 -14.21
C TRP A 50 0.42 -12.49 -14.78
N ASP A 51 1.49 -11.88 -15.26
CA ASP A 51 1.49 -10.60 -16.01
C ASP A 51 2.52 -10.63 -17.14
N GLY A 52 2.06 -10.43 -18.37
CA GLY A 52 2.86 -10.62 -19.57
C GLY A 52 3.47 -12.03 -19.64
N ASP A 53 4.81 -12.09 -19.61
CA ASP A 53 5.59 -13.32 -19.74
C ASP A 53 6.12 -13.88 -18.41
N ASP A 54 5.75 -13.29 -17.26
CA ASP A 54 6.26 -13.71 -15.94
C ASP A 54 5.20 -13.64 -14.83
N PHE A 55 5.57 -14.10 -13.64
CA PHE A 55 4.74 -13.93 -12.45
C PHE A 55 4.55 -12.44 -12.14
N ARG A 56 3.36 -12.08 -11.65
CA ARG A 56 3.14 -10.75 -11.11
C ARG A 56 4.15 -10.46 -10.00
N HIS A 57 4.69 -9.25 -9.98
CA HIS A 57 5.76 -8.86 -9.05
C HIS A 57 5.39 -9.07 -7.57
N TYR A 58 4.09 -8.97 -7.24
CA TYR A 58 3.55 -9.17 -5.90
C TYR A 58 3.22 -10.63 -5.55
N ILE A 59 3.46 -11.58 -6.45
CA ILE A 59 3.30 -13.02 -6.20
C ILE A 59 4.68 -13.62 -5.99
N ASN A 60 4.88 -14.22 -4.82
CA ASN A 60 6.01 -15.09 -4.57
C ASN A 60 5.60 -16.53 -4.87
N VAL A 61 6.46 -17.25 -5.57
CA VAL A 61 6.23 -18.65 -5.94
C VAL A 61 7.27 -19.51 -5.26
N TYR A 62 6.81 -20.55 -4.58
CA TYR A 62 7.66 -21.49 -3.88
C TYR A 62 7.46 -22.89 -4.47
N LEU A 63 8.55 -23.62 -4.64
CA LEU A 63 8.58 -25.04 -4.95
C LEU A 63 9.15 -25.78 -3.75
N ASN A 64 8.35 -26.63 -3.10
CA ASN A 64 8.74 -27.40 -1.92
C ASN A 64 9.36 -26.53 -0.79
N GLY A 65 8.89 -25.28 -0.67
CA GLY A 65 9.36 -24.31 0.32
C GLY A 65 10.54 -23.42 -0.12
N GLU A 66 11.13 -23.66 -1.29
CA GLU A 66 12.20 -22.83 -1.86
C GLU A 66 11.64 -21.83 -2.88
N GLU A 67 12.06 -20.56 -2.82
CA GLU A 67 11.58 -19.54 -3.76
C GLU A 67 12.13 -19.78 -5.17
N VAL A 68 11.25 -19.82 -6.17
CA VAL A 68 11.64 -20.20 -7.55
C VAL A 68 12.56 -19.18 -8.21
N ARG A 69 12.64 -17.95 -7.70
CA ARG A 69 13.62 -16.93 -8.17
C ARG A 69 15.06 -17.30 -7.82
N ALA A 70 15.28 -18.10 -6.77
CA ALA A 70 16.58 -18.69 -6.47
C ALA A 70 16.89 -19.92 -7.34
N LEU A 71 15.88 -20.43 -8.06
CA LEU A 71 15.97 -21.52 -9.03
C LEU A 71 16.01 -20.94 -10.46
N GLU A 72 15.21 -21.49 -11.39
CA GLU A 72 15.13 -21.04 -12.78
C GLU A 72 13.89 -20.16 -13.06
N GLY A 73 13.28 -19.59 -12.01
CA GLY A 73 12.07 -18.78 -12.12
C GLY A 73 10.93 -19.57 -12.76
N ARG A 74 10.21 -18.96 -13.71
CA ARG A 74 9.11 -19.62 -14.44
C ARG A 74 9.50 -20.88 -15.22
N ARG A 75 10.79 -21.02 -15.56
CA ARG A 75 11.32 -22.19 -16.28
C ARG A 75 11.67 -23.36 -15.38
N THR A 76 11.51 -23.20 -14.06
CA THR A 76 11.77 -24.26 -13.08
C THR A 76 10.95 -25.49 -13.43
N ILE A 77 11.65 -26.59 -13.71
CA ILE A 77 11.04 -27.87 -14.07
C ILE A 77 10.44 -28.54 -12.84
N LEU A 78 9.21 -29.00 -12.98
CA LEU A 78 8.46 -29.69 -11.94
C LEU A 78 8.64 -31.20 -12.04
N HIS A 79 8.51 -31.85 -10.89
CA HIS A 79 8.57 -33.29 -10.72
C HIS A 79 7.29 -33.81 -10.04
N ARG A 80 7.07 -35.12 -10.15
CA ARG A 80 5.93 -35.77 -9.50
C ARG A 80 6.00 -35.57 -7.99
N GLY A 81 4.89 -35.13 -7.40
CA GLY A 81 4.73 -34.95 -5.96
C GLY A 81 5.19 -33.59 -5.45
N ASP A 82 5.68 -32.71 -6.34
CA ASP A 82 6.05 -31.35 -5.96
C ASP A 82 4.85 -30.57 -5.42
N GLU A 83 5.14 -29.75 -4.42
CA GLU A 83 4.22 -28.76 -3.89
C GLU A 83 4.62 -27.36 -4.38
N VAL A 84 3.70 -26.69 -5.05
CA VAL A 84 3.86 -25.32 -5.54
C VAL A 84 2.94 -24.40 -4.77
N ALA A 85 3.48 -23.33 -4.20
CA ALA A 85 2.68 -22.32 -3.52
C ALA A 85 2.76 -20.98 -4.24
N PHE A 86 1.61 -20.49 -4.72
CA PHE A 86 1.46 -19.11 -5.17
C PHE A 86 1.05 -18.27 -3.98
N VAL A 87 2.02 -17.60 -3.37
CA VAL A 87 1.80 -16.79 -2.18
C VAL A 87 1.79 -15.33 -2.61
N PRO A 88 0.61 -14.68 -2.72
CA PRO A 88 0.58 -13.23 -2.81
C PRO A 88 1.31 -12.71 -1.58
N MET A 89 2.21 -11.75 -1.79
CA MET A 89 2.65 -10.92 -0.69
C MET A 89 1.39 -10.40 -0.03
N LEU A 90 1.15 -10.78 1.23
CA LEU A 90 0.03 -10.27 2.03
C LEU A 90 0.33 -8.82 2.43
N ALA A 91 0.52 -7.96 1.43
CA ALA A 91 0.33 -6.53 1.56
C ALA A 91 -1.11 -6.28 1.08
N GLY A 92 -2.08 -6.34 1.99
CA GLY A 92 -3.50 -6.15 1.65
C GLY A 92 -3.74 -4.83 0.92
N GLY A 93 -4.31 -4.88 -0.27
CA GLY A 93 -4.87 -3.72 -0.96
C GLY A 93 -4.80 -3.86 -2.48
N SER A 94 -5.96 -3.78 -3.14
CA SER A 94 -6.07 -2.97 -4.36
C SER A 94 -5.14 -1.77 -4.26
N GLU A 95 -4.39 -1.39 -5.31
CA GLU A 95 -3.54 -0.18 -5.28
C GLU A 95 -4.27 0.94 -4.55
N GLU A 96 -3.95 1.16 -3.27
CA GLU A 96 -4.62 2.18 -2.49
C GLU A 96 -4.20 3.49 -3.14
N VAL A 97 -5.16 4.24 -3.66
CA VAL A 97 -4.90 5.54 -4.27
C VAL A 97 -5.51 6.57 -3.34
N CYS A 98 -4.64 7.36 -2.69
CA CYS A 98 -5.07 8.55 -1.98
C CYS A 98 -5.40 9.64 -3.01
N VAL A 99 -6.67 9.98 -3.12
CA VAL A 99 -7.16 10.98 -4.06
C VAL A 99 -7.35 12.31 -3.32
N MET A 100 -6.79 13.38 -3.85
CA MET A 100 -7.07 14.73 -3.37
C MET A 100 -7.20 15.72 -4.53
N THR A 101 -7.81 16.88 -4.28
CA THR A 101 -7.88 17.93 -5.29
C THR A 101 -6.60 18.78 -5.28
N ARG A 102 -6.36 19.51 -6.37
CA ARG A 102 -5.30 20.53 -6.46
C ARG A 102 -5.41 21.54 -5.32
N ARG A 103 -6.64 21.92 -4.96
CA ARG A 103 -6.93 22.80 -3.81
C ARG A 103 -6.41 22.23 -2.50
N HIS A 104 -6.64 20.93 -2.23
CA HIS A 104 -6.14 20.28 -1.01
C HIS A 104 -4.60 20.23 -0.99
N TYR A 105 -3.99 19.88 -2.13
CA TYR A 105 -2.54 19.89 -2.27
C TYR A 105 -1.94 21.29 -2.02
N ASP A 106 -2.50 22.32 -2.65
CA ASP A 106 -2.03 23.70 -2.51
C ASP A 106 -2.20 24.22 -1.07
N ASP A 107 -3.29 23.82 -0.39
CA ASP A 107 -3.53 24.15 1.02
C ASP A 107 -2.47 23.55 1.94
N ILE A 108 -2.17 22.25 1.78
CA ILE A 108 -1.11 21.54 2.52
C ILE A 108 0.26 22.19 2.27
N VAL A 109 0.60 22.48 1.01
CA VAL A 109 1.89 23.12 0.66
C VAL A 109 1.97 24.54 1.22
N ALA A 110 0.88 25.30 1.17
CA ALA A 110 0.82 26.64 1.75
C ALA A 110 1.01 26.59 3.27
N HIS A 111 0.42 25.60 3.95
CA HIS A 111 0.60 25.39 5.38
C HIS A 111 2.06 25.04 5.73
N ALA A 112 2.65 24.08 5.00
CA ALA A 112 4.04 23.71 5.21
C ALA A 112 4.99 24.92 5.05
N ARG A 113 4.73 25.76 4.04
CA ARG A 113 5.51 26.98 3.81
C ARG A 113 5.32 28.04 4.89
N SER A 114 4.13 28.18 5.47
CA SER A 114 3.88 29.18 6.51
C SER A 114 4.51 28.81 7.85
N GLU A 115 4.64 27.51 8.15
CA GLU A 115 5.25 27.02 9.39
C GLU A 115 6.78 26.89 9.32
N PHE A 116 7.37 26.95 8.12
CA PHE A 116 8.82 26.90 7.94
C PHE A 116 9.51 27.99 8.80
N PRO A 117 10.58 27.68 9.57
CA PRO A 117 11.45 26.51 9.48
C PRO A 117 11.02 25.29 10.30
N ASN A 118 9.83 25.31 10.90
CA ASN A 118 9.29 24.19 11.66
C ASN A 118 8.44 23.25 10.77
N GLU A 119 8.22 22.02 11.23
CA GLU A 119 7.26 21.13 10.61
C GLU A 119 5.84 21.61 10.90
N CYS A 120 5.01 21.66 9.86
CA CYS A 120 3.56 21.77 10.03
C CYS A 120 2.97 20.39 10.31
N CYS A 121 1.73 20.32 10.80
CA CYS A 121 0.99 19.07 10.90
C CYS A 121 -0.51 19.28 10.68
N GLY A 122 -1.24 18.24 10.32
CA GLY A 122 -2.69 18.30 10.22
C GLY A 122 -3.35 16.96 9.91
N LEU A 123 -4.67 16.99 9.79
CA LEU A 123 -5.50 15.82 9.50
C LEU A 123 -6.23 16.03 8.17
N LEU A 124 -6.37 14.96 7.40
CA LEU A 124 -7.15 14.91 6.17
C LEU A 124 -8.37 14.02 6.41
N SER A 125 -9.57 14.55 6.18
CA SER A 125 -10.81 13.80 6.32
C SER A 125 -11.48 13.58 4.98
N GLY A 126 -12.25 12.50 4.85
CA GLY A 126 -12.90 12.13 3.60
C GLY A 126 -13.54 10.76 3.67
N LYS A 127 -13.62 10.06 2.54
CA LYS A 127 -14.14 8.68 2.45
C LYS A 127 -13.38 7.89 1.42
N ASP A 128 -13.20 6.60 1.65
CA ASP A 128 -12.60 5.67 0.68
C ASP A 128 -11.29 6.21 0.07
N LEU A 129 -10.39 6.72 0.94
CA LEU A 129 -9.12 7.37 0.58
C LEU A 129 -9.23 8.62 -0.32
N THR A 130 -10.43 9.16 -0.50
CA THR A 130 -10.67 10.43 -1.18
C THR A 130 -10.78 11.55 -0.16
N VAL A 131 -9.82 12.47 -0.15
CA VAL A 131 -9.77 13.63 0.74
C VAL A 131 -10.86 14.63 0.35
N ALA A 132 -11.71 14.97 1.32
CA ALA A 132 -12.75 15.98 1.20
C ALA A 132 -12.37 17.30 1.89
N ASP A 133 -11.61 17.24 2.99
CA ASP A 133 -11.22 18.43 3.76
C ASP A 133 -9.82 18.34 4.36
N VAL A 134 -9.21 19.52 4.58
CA VAL A 134 -7.85 19.69 5.14
C VAL A 134 -7.94 20.44 6.46
N HIS A 135 -7.61 19.77 7.56
CA HIS A 135 -7.61 20.33 8.90
C HIS A 135 -6.19 20.66 9.33
N ARG A 136 -5.77 21.93 9.15
CA ARG A 136 -4.48 22.41 9.65
C ARG A 136 -4.45 22.36 11.18
N MET A 137 -3.36 21.85 11.75
CA MET A 137 -3.17 21.74 13.20
C MET A 137 -1.96 22.55 13.64
N LYS A 138 -2.05 23.10 14.85
CA LYS A 138 -0.88 23.67 15.51
C LYS A 138 0.11 22.58 15.92
N ASN A 139 1.37 22.71 15.48
CA ASN A 139 2.48 21.97 16.05
C ASN A 139 2.90 22.63 17.39
N VAL A 140 2.56 22.01 18.53
CA VAL A 140 2.87 22.57 19.85
C VAL A 140 4.35 22.46 20.22
N GLU A 141 5.10 21.58 19.56
CA GLU A 141 6.55 21.44 19.77
C GLU A 141 7.33 22.58 19.09
N ALA A 142 6.75 23.17 18.03
CA ALA A 142 7.41 24.20 17.22
C ALA A 142 8.84 23.78 16.80
N SER A 143 8.97 22.56 16.29
CA SER A 143 10.25 21.93 15.93
C SER A 143 10.40 21.70 14.43
N PRO A 144 11.64 21.75 13.88
CA PRO A 144 11.94 21.49 12.48
C PRO A 144 11.96 20.01 12.07
N VAL A 145 11.82 19.08 13.03
CA VAL A 145 11.96 17.62 12.83
C VAL A 145 10.99 16.78 13.67
N LEU A 146 10.05 17.44 14.35
CA LEU A 146 9.06 16.79 15.21
C LEU A 146 7.80 17.63 15.21
N TYR A 147 6.66 16.97 15.04
CA TYR A 147 5.36 17.55 15.30
C TYR A 147 4.66 16.87 16.47
N VAL A 148 3.93 17.68 17.23
CA VAL A 148 2.93 17.24 18.19
C VAL A 148 1.70 18.11 17.98
N MET A 149 0.56 17.50 17.67
CA MET A 149 -0.68 18.26 17.47
C MET A 149 -1.20 18.81 18.80
N ASP A 150 -1.83 19.98 18.76
CA ASP A 150 -2.56 20.48 19.92
C ASP A 150 -3.74 19.54 20.25
N PRO A 151 -3.81 18.96 21.47
CA PRO A 151 -4.81 17.95 21.79
C PRO A 151 -6.24 18.49 21.82
N ARG A 152 -6.43 19.79 22.05
CA ARG A 152 -7.76 20.41 22.04
C ARG A 152 -8.22 20.67 20.61
N GLU A 153 -7.31 21.00 19.70
CA GLU A 153 -7.63 21.09 18.27
C GLU A 153 -7.93 19.70 17.70
N GLN A 154 -7.10 18.71 18.04
CA GLN A 154 -7.27 17.33 17.64
C GLN A 154 -8.64 16.78 18.05
N LEU A 155 -9.05 16.91 19.32
CA LEU A 155 -10.36 16.44 19.78
C LEU A 155 -11.52 17.10 19.02
N ARG A 156 -11.47 18.42 18.83
CA ARG A 156 -12.51 19.14 18.10
C ARG A 156 -12.65 18.66 16.65
N VAL A 157 -11.54 18.40 15.98
CA VAL A 157 -11.57 17.93 14.60
C VAL A 157 -12.04 16.48 14.50
N PHE A 158 -11.68 15.59 15.43
CA PHE A 158 -12.28 14.26 15.48
C PHE A 158 -13.80 14.31 15.67
N ASP A 159 -14.29 15.16 16.59
CA ASP A 159 -15.74 15.38 16.76
C ASP A 159 -16.40 15.90 15.46
N ASP A 160 -15.72 16.76 14.71
CA ASP A 160 -16.22 17.30 13.44
C ASP A 160 -16.23 16.25 12.32
N ILE A 161 -15.21 15.38 12.25
CA ILE A 161 -15.13 14.25 11.32
C ILE A 161 -16.28 13.28 11.58
N ASP A 162 -16.49 12.90 12.84
CA ASP A 162 -17.56 11.97 13.25
C ASP A 162 -18.95 12.54 12.95
N ARG A 163 -19.16 13.83 13.24
CA ARG A 163 -20.44 14.53 12.97
C ARG A 163 -20.78 14.58 11.49
N GLN A 164 -19.77 14.65 10.63
CA GLN A 164 -19.91 14.63 9.18
C GLN A 164 -20.05 13.20 8.63
N GLY A 165 -19.87 12.18 9.47
CA GLY A 165 -19.83 10.78 9.05
C GLY A 165 -18.71 10.52 8.04
N ALA A 166 -17.59 11.23 8.18
CA ALA A 166 -16.38 11.06 7.39
C ALA A 166 -15.36 10.21 8.14
N ASP A 167 -14.33 9.76 7.42
CA ASP A 167 -13.21 8.98 7.96
C ASP A 167 -11.95 9.85 8.03
N LEU A 168 -11.04 9.48 8.93
CA LEU A 168 -9.66 9.98 8.91
C LEU A 168 -8.92 9.30 7.75
N VAL A 169 -8.73 10.03 6.65
CA VAL A 169 -8.02 9.54 5.46
C VAL A 169 -6.51 9.52 5.71
N ALA A 170 -5.97 10.62 6.25
CA ALA A 170 -4.54 10.70 6.53
C ALA A 170 -4.20 11.67 7.66
N ILE A 171 -3.06 11.41 8.30
CA ILE A 171 -2.32 12.38 9.10
C ILE A 171 -1.24 12.94 8.18
N TYR A 172 -1.06 14.26 8.13
CA TYR A 172 0.02 14.86 7.36
C TYR A 172 0.95 15.72 8.19
N HIS A 173 2.21 15.77 7.77
CA HIS A 173 3.20 16.70 8.28
C HIS A 173 4.19 17.11 7.19
N SER A 174 4.99 18.15 7.45
CA SER A 174 6.03 18.57 6.51
C SER A 174 7.42 18.14 6.95
N HIS A 175 8.25 17.76 6.00
CA HIS A 175 9.69 17.65 6.18
C HIS A 175 10.37 18.91 5.64
N THR A 176 11.10 19.60 6.51
CA THR A 176 11.65 20.93 6.17
C THR A 176 12.90 20.84 5.28
N ARG A 177 13.65 19.72 5.35
CA ARG A 177 14.96 19.56 4.67
C ARG A 177 15.22 18.17 4.08
N SER A 178 14.31 17.22 4.25
CA SER A 178 14.45 15.83 3.79
C SER A 178 13.36 15.46 2.80
N ALA A 179 13.60 14.41 2.02
CA ALA A 179 12.62 13.82 1.11
C ALA A 179 11.34 13.40 1.87
N PRO A 180 10.18 13.28 1.17
CA PRO A 180 8.93 12.91 1.79
C PRO A 180 8.88 11.39 2.05
N TYR A 181 9.75 10.89 2.92
CA TYR A 181 9.79 9.49 3.32
C TYR A 181 9.85 9.40 4.85
N PRO A 182 9.06 8.51 5.51
CA PRO A 182 8.98 8.48 6.97
C PRO A 182 10.35 8.24 7.63
N SER A 183 10.66 9.06 8.63
CA SER A 183 11.80 8.86 9.53
C SER A 183 11.51 7.76 10.56
N ALA A 184 12.54 7.30 11.26
CA ALA A 184 12.36 6.37 12.38
C ALA A 184 11.47 6.93 13.51
N THR A 185 11.46 8.26 13.69
CA THR A 185 10.59 8.91 14.67
C THR A 185 9.14 8.88 14.19
N ASP A 186 8.87 9.15 12.91
CA ASP A 186 7.53 9.08 12.32
C ASP A 186 6.94 7.68 12.48
N VAL A 187 7.73 6.65 12.15
CA VAL A 187 7.31 5.24 12.27
C VAL A 187 6.95 4.89 13.71
N ARG A 188 7.71 5.36 14.69
CA ARG A 188 7.44 5.10 16.12
C ARG A 188 6.19 5.82 16.63
N MET A 189 5.82 6.94 16.01
CA MET A 189 4.66 7.74 16.39
C MET A 189 3.41 7.45 15.55
N ALA A 190 3.50 6.48 14.63
CA ALA A 190 2.39 6.07 13.77
C ALA A 190 1.39 5.19 14.54
N PHE A 191 0.50 5.82 15.32
CA PHE A 191 -0.47 5.12 16.18
C PHE A 191 -1.83 4.82 15.52
N TYR A 192 -2.06 5.32 14.30
CA TYR A 192 -3.30 5.14 13.54
C TYR A 192 -3.04 4.22 12.34
N PRO A 193 -3.23 2.89 12.47
CA PRO A 193 -2.90 1.92 11.42
C PRO A 193 -3.83 1.99 10.20
N GLU A 194 -5.05 2.48 10.40
CA GLU A 194 -6.05 2.61 9.34
C GLU A 194 -5.84 3.86 8.48
N SER A 195 -5.21 4.92 9.02
CA SER A 195 -4.93 6.16 8.29
C SER A 195 -3.65 6.07 7.45
N LEU A 196 -3.58 6.86 6.38
CA LEU A 196 -2.32 7.13 5.71
C LEU A 196 -1.50 8.20 6.46
N TYR A 197 -0.20 8.23 6.20
CA TYR A 197 0.74 9.26 6.64
C TYR A 197 1.23 9.99 5.39
N VAL A 198 0.82 11.24 5.22
CA VAL A 198 1.16 12.07 4.07
C VAL A 198 2.29 13.02 4.45
N ILE A 199 3.39 12.99 3.72
CA ILE A 199 4.56 13.81 4.00
C ILE A 199 4.74 14.79 2.84
N VAL A 200 4.74 16.08 3.15
CA VAL A 200 5.14 17.13 2.20
C VAL A 200 6.57 17.57 2.46
N SER A 201 7.45 17.39 1.49
CA SER A 201 8.84 17.82 1.58
C SER A 201 9.04 19.22 1.03
N LEU A 202 9.70 20.06 1.81
CA LEU A 202 10.24 21.36 1.42
C LEU A 202 11.76 21.33 1.18
N GLN A 203 12.35 20.13 1.00
CA GLN A 203 13.78 19.99 0.68
C GLN A 203 14.19 20.85 -0.52
N ASP A 204 13.34 20.88 -1.55
CA ASP A 204 13.33 21.93 -2.57
C ASP A 204 12.12 22.83 -2.33
N SER A 205 12.34 24.01 -1.74
CA SER A 205 11.27 24.95 -1.40
C SER A 205 10.52 25.50 -2.62
N GLN A 206 11.17 25.51 -3.79
CA GLN A 206 10.58 25.93 -5.05
C GLN A 206 9.73 24.81 -5.67
N ARG A 207 10.08 23.55 -5.41
CA ARG A 207 9.36 22.37 -5.89
C ARG A 207 9.05 21.39 -4.76
N PRO A 208 8.05 21.71 -3.91
CA PRO A 208 7.59 20.79 -2.90
C PRO A 208 7.17 19.46 -3.50
N THR A 209 7.46 18.36 -2.81
CA THR A 209 7.04 17.00 -3.20
C THR A 209 6.19 16.40 -2.11
N ILE A 210 5.29 15.50 -2.46
CA ILE A 210 4.35 14.86 -1.52
C ILE A 210 4.32 13.36 -1.77
N ALA A 211 4.24 12.58 -0.70
CA ALA A 211 4.07 11.14 -0.76
C ALA A 211 3.18 10.65 0.39
N ALA A 212 2.53 9.50 0.21
CA ALA A 212 1.64 8.89 1.19
C ALA A 212 2.14 7.50 1.57
N PHE A 213 2.01 7.15 2.85
CA PHE A 213 2.47 5.88 3.39
C PHE A 213 1.44 5.25 4.32
N ARG A 214 1.28 3.94 4.24
CA ARG A 214 0.66 3.15 5.30
C ARG A 214 1.77 2.66 6.22
N ILE A 215 1.61 2.88 7.53
CA ILE A 215 2.59 2.45 8.53
C ILE A 215 1.86 1.57 9.56
N VAL A 216 2.18 0.28 9.57
CA VAL A 216 1.56 -0.72 10.47
C VAL A 216 2.65 -1.59 11.05
N ASP A 217 2.69 -1.72 12.38
CA ASP A 217 3.69 -2.54 13.10
C ASP A 217 5.14 -2.24 12.68
N GLY A 218 5.45 -0.97 12.41
CA GLY A 218 6.77 -0.51 11.98
C GLY A 218 7.08 -0.75 10.49
N GLN A 219 6.19 -1.41 9.74
CA GLN A 219 6.33 -1.62 8.30
C GLN A 219 5.80 -0.41 7.53
N ILE A 220 6.62 0.11 6.62
CA ILE A 220 6.26 1.23 5.74
C ILE A 220 5.85 0.67 4.38
N ARG A 221 4.67 1.07 3.90
CA ARG A 221 4.24 0.84 2.52
C ARG A 221 3.86 2.16 1.87
N GLU A 222 4.53 2.51 0.78
CA GLU A 222 4.14 3.67 -0.03
C GLU A 222 2.80 3.41 -0.73
N THR A 223 1.97 4.45 -0.76
CA THR A 223 0.61 4.46 -1.33
C THR A 223 0.58 5.47 -2.45
N ARG A 224 -0.02 5.10 -3.58
CA ARG A 224 -0.10 6.00 -4.74
C ARG A 224 -0.96 7.21 -4.38
N MET A 225 -0.56 8.39 -4.86
CA MET A 225 -1.37 9.60 -4.76
C MET A 225 -1.86 10.04 -6.13
N GLU A 226 -3.12 10.46 -6.20
CA GLU A 226 -3.71 11.10 -7.37
C GLU A 226 -4.17 12.51 -6.98
N ILE A 227 -3.59 13.53 -7.62
CA ILE A 227 -4.02 14.91 -7.42
C ILE A 227 -4.83 15.34 -8.63
N ARG A 228 -6.15 15.45 -8.45
CA ARG A 228 -7.10 15.87 -9.48
C ARG A 228 -7.24 17.38 -9.50
N ASP A 229 -7.36 17.97 -10.68
CA ASP A 229 -7.87 19.35 -10.76
C ASP A 229 -9.35 19.31 -10.34
N SER A 230 -9.82 20.29 -9.58
CA SER A 230 -11.19 20.30 -9.04
C SER A 230 -12.21 20.07 -10.15
N GLU A 231 -13.14 19.14 -9.94
CA GLU A 231 -14.17 18.78 -10.92
C GLU A 231 -14.92 20.02 -11.44
N SER A 232 -15.14 20.02 -12.76
CA SER A 232 -16.15 20.84 -13.43
C SER A 232 -17.55 20.35 -13.09
#